data_AF-A0A2K9LPC7-F1
#
_entry.id   AF-A0A2K9LPC7-F1
#
_cell.length_a   1.000
_cell.length_b   1.000
_cell.length_c   1.000
_cell.angle_alpha   90.00
_cell.angle_beta   90.00
_cell.angle_gamma   90.00
#
_symmetry.space_group_name_H-M   'P 1'
#
loop_
_entity.id
_entity.type
_entity.pdbx_description
1 polymer ?
#
loop_
_entity_poly.entity_id
_entity_poly.type
_entity_poly.pdbx_seq_one_letter_code
_entity_poly.pdbx_strand_id
1 'polypeptide(L)'
;MLRILTAAMLAMLLSGLSYAAEPPPEEPANYAFATYMGSGLYGATNSTLFVLNIPMTFQWRDREDIRIRLSTSAGFFDYDRDNLGDLEIPDSIGTLTLIPGVEKVYKVNHRWELIPHIDYGYAKNFSTKEEAQVFSTGLHTRFYTQGEIDNHVWVNKLILAGYRTFSSNVEDNYVKLLTGFDYKSGMYLSLKAGMAIPTLYGSVSWSHNGIDYADQFKSRTARDLNYELGASLYAPKPIDLWITKVNRVGLGVQRNPFGTVIRLFAGTPF
;
A
#
# COMPACT_ATOMS: atom_id res chain seq x y z
N MET A 1 39.16 3.77 -64.60
CA MET A 1 37.78 3.62 -64.08
C MET A 1 37.64 2.72 -62.83
N LEU A 2 38.72 2.24 -62.21
CA LEU A 2 38.65 1.32 -61.04
C LEU A 2 39.17 1.92 -59.72
N ARG A 3 39.31 3.26 -59.62
CA ARG A 3 39.78 3.95 -58.41
C ARG A 3 38.78 4.92 -57.78
N ILE A 4 37.61 5.10 -58.40
CA ILE A 4 36.54 5.95 -57.89
C ILE A 4 35.48 5.12 -57.13
N LEU A 5 35.38 3.82 -57.43
CA LEU A 5 34.46 2.90 -56.76
C LEU A 5 34.90 2.47 -55.35
N THR A 6 36.18 2.59 -55.01
CA THR A 6 36.71 2.21 -53.67
C THR A 6 36.57 3.31 -52.62
N ALA A 7 36.39 4.58 -53.02
CA ALA A 7 36.18 5.67 -52.06
C ALA A 7 34.73 5.76 -51.55
N ALA A 8 33.75 5.32 -52.35
CA ALA A 8 32.34 5.33 -51.97
C ALA A 8 31.98 4.22 -50.97
N MET A 9 32.73 3.12 -50.95
CA MET A 9 32.44 1.97 -50.09
C MET A 9 33.00 2.11 -48.67
N LEU A 10 33.95 3.04 -48.43
CA LEU A 10 34.49 3.31 -47.10
C LEU A 10 33.73 4.42 -46.35
N ALA A 11 33.00 5.28 -47.06
CA ALA A 11 32.18 6.33 -46.45
C ALA A 11 30.84 5.81 -45.88
N MET A 12 30.40 4.60 -46.26
CA MET A 12 29.18 3.98 -45.73
C MET A 12 29.41 3.12 -44.47
N LEU A 13 30.66 2.95 -44.01
CA LEU A 13 30.99 2.21 -42.79
C LEU A 13 31.15 3.10 -41.55
N LEU A 14 30.94 4.41 -41.68
CA LEU A 14 31.09 5.41 -40.61
C LEU A 14 29.81 6.19 -40.31
N SER A 15 28.66 5.81 -40.88
CA SER A 15 27.36 6.24 -40.35
C SER A 15 27.15 5.52 -39.01
N GLY A 16 27.69 6.14 -37.96
CA GLY A 16 27.57 5.67 -36.59
C GLY A 16 26.13 5.29 -36.31
N LEU A 17 25.98 4.12 -35.72
CA LEU A 17 24.84 3.78 -34.89
C LEU A 17 24.73 4.88 -33.83
N SER A 18 24.03 5.97 -34.16
CA SER A 18 23.30 6.72 -33.15
C SER A 18 22.23 5.77 -32.68
N TYR A 19 22.56 4.95 -31.69
CA TYR A 19 21.54 4.53 -30.76
C TYR A 19 20.97 5.85 -30.21
N ALA A 20 19.81 6.24 -30.72
CA ALA A 20 18.91 7.03 -29.91
C ALA A 20 18.79 6.23 -28.61
N ALA A 21 19.39 6.73 -27.54
CA ALA A 21 19.08 6.24 -26.22
C ALA A 21 17.56 6.30 -26.14
N GLU A 22 16.92 5.14 -26.03
CA GLU A 22 15.51 5.08 -25.69
C GLU A 22 15.36 6.03 -24.49
N PRO A 23 14.41 7.00 -24.54
CA PRO A 23 14.17 7.83 -23.37
C PRO A 23 14.02 6.88 -22.18
N PRO A 24 14.63 7.18 -21.03
CA PRO A 24 14.54 6.31 -19.87
C PRO A 24 13.06 5.94 -19.71
N PRO A 25 12.73 4.63 -19.60
CA PRO A 25 11.34 4.20 -19.55
C PRO A 25 10.64 5.07 -18.50
N GLU A 26 9.53 5.69 -18.88
CA GLU A 26 8.75 6.54 -17.98
C GLU A 26 8.52 5.76 -16.70
N GLU A 27 9.15 6.19 -15.60
CA GLU A 27 9.11 5.43 -14.35
C GLU A 27 7.66 5.39 -13.88
N PRO A 28 7.05 4.20 -13.76
CA PRO A 28 5.72 4.09 -13.20
C PRO A 28 5.72 4.71 -11.81
N ALA A 29 4.75 5.57 -11.52
CA ALA A 29 4.60 6.20 -10.21
C ALA A 29 4.09 5.18 -9.17
N ASN A 30 4.84 4.10 -8.92
CA ASN A 30 4.50 3.05 -7.95
C ASN A 30 4.27 3.63 -6.53
N TYR A 31 4.88 4.77 -6.23
CA TYR A 31 4.65 5.53 -4.99
C TYR A 31 3.20 6.02 -4.82
N ALA A 32 2.48 6.25 -5.92
CA ALA A 32 1.07 6.66 -5.89
C ALA A 32 0.17 5.53 -5.33
N PHE A 33 0.57 4.27 -5.48
CA PHE A 33 -0.13 3.11 -4.94
C PHE A 33 0.39 2.63 -3.57
N ALA A 34 1.45 3.25 -3.04
CA ALA A 34 2.07 2.86 -1.76
C ALA A 34 1.05 2.78 -0.60
N THR A 35 0.09 3.72 -0.59
CA THR A 35 -1.01 3.74 0.38
C THR A 35 -1.88 2.47 0.35
N TYR A 36 -2.06 1.83 -0.81
CA TYR A 36 -2.85 0.60 -0.97
C TYR A 36 -1.99 -0.67 -0.84
N MET A 37 -0.70 -0.58 -1.15
CA MET A 37 0.25 -1.69 -0.99
C MET A 37 0.49 -2.03 0.48
N GLY A 38 0.65 -1.00 1.33
CA GLY A 38 0.89 -1.15 2.78
C GLY A 38 2.19 -0.48 3.24
N SER A 39 2.41 -0.41 4.55
CA SER A 39 3.73 -0.04 5.09
C SER A 39 4.71 -1.19 4.85
N GLY A 40 5.97 -0.90 4.52
CA GLY A 40 6.96 -1.93 4.26
C GLY A 40 8.21 -1.45 3.54
N LEU A 41 9.19 -2.35 3.45
CA LEU A 41 10.37 -2.19 2.59
C LEU A 41 10.05 -2.76 1.21
N TYR A 42 10.18 -1.93 0.18
CA TYR A 42 9.95 -2.27 -1.21
C TYR A 42 11.24 -2.12 -2.02
N GLY A 43 11.54 -3.07 -2.89
CA GLY A 43 12.66 -2.95 -3.84
C GLY A 43 12.22 -2.22 -5.10
N ALA A 44 12.97 -1.21 -5.52
CA ALA A 44 12.99 -0.67 -6.86
C ALA A 44 14.27 -1.11 -7.58
N THR A 45 14.31 -1.02 -8.91
CA THR A 45 15.40 -1.56 -9.76
C THR A 45 16.80 -1.17 -9.29
N ASN A 46 16.97 0.03 -8.72
CA ASN A 46 18.25 0.57 -8.25
C ASN A 46 18.21 1.16 -6.82
N SER A 47 17.12 0.98 -6.07
CA SER A 47 16.98 1.55 -4.72
C SER A 47 15.99 0.78 -3.86
N THR A 48 16.13 0.91 -2.54
CA THR A 48 15.12 0.45 -1.58
C THR A 48 14.22 1.62 -1.19
N LEU A 49 12.91 1.36 -1.04
CA LEU A 49 11.93 2.34 -0.60
C LEU A 49 11.24 1.81 0.66
N PHE A 50 11.46 2.46 1.80
CA PHE A 50 10.68 2.23 2.99
C PHE A 50 9.41 3.09 2.96
N VAL A 51 8.25 2.46 3.07
CA VAL A 51 6.95 3.15 3.09
C VAL A 51 6.34 3.02 4.48
N LEU A 52 5.93 4.15 5.03
CA LEU A 52 5.14 4.22 6.26
C LEU A 52 3.72 4.71 5.95
N ASN A 53 2.73 3.84 6.15
CA ASN A 53 1.33 4.19 6.03
C ASN A 53 0.71 4.51 7.38
N ILE A 54 0.04 5.66 7.46
CA ILE A 54 -0.74 6.08 8.62
C ILE A 54 -2.18 6.28 8.16
N PRO A 55 -3.05 5.26 8.29
CA PRO A 55 -4.46 5.41 8.01
C PRO A 55 -5.15 6.10 9.19
N MET A 56 -5.88 7.17 8.91
CA MET A 56 -6.72 7.86 9.89
C MET A 56 -8.19 7.71 9.50
N THR A 57 -9.06 7.63 10.49
CA THR A 57 -10.51 7.54 10.27
C THR A 57 -11.24 8.39 11.29
N PHE A 58 -12.15 9.23 10.81
CA PHE A 58 -12.93 10.17 11.58
C PHE A 58 -14.41 9.91 11.35
N GLN A 59 -15.21 9.97 12.41
CA GLN A 59 -16.66 9.91 12.27
C GLN A 59 -17.19 11.21 11.66
N TRP A 60 -18.13 11.12 10.71
CA TRP A 60 -18.75 12.32 10.15
C TRP A 60 -19.83 12.85 11.08
N ARG A 61 -19.49 13.82 11.93
CA ARG A 61 -20.42 14.39 12.93
C ARG A 61 -21.02 13.25 13.77
N ASP A 62 -22.33 13.27 14.00
CA ASP A 62 -23.05 12.23 14.76
C ASP A 62 -23.48 11.03 13.90
N ARG A 63 -23.02 10.93 12.65
CA ARG A 63 -23.36 9.82 11.74
C ARG A 63 -22.40 8.64 11.98
N GLU A 64 -22.87 7.62 12.69
CA GLU A 64 -22.11 6.37 12.89
C GLU A 64 -21.90 5.58 11.58
N ASP A 65 -22.76 5.81 10.58
CA ASP A 65 -22.77 5.09 9.32
C ASP A 65 -21.92 5.75 8.23
N ILE A 66 -21.28 6.90 8.51
CA ILE A 66 -20.40 7.60 7.57
C ILE A 66 -19.08 7.91 8.26
N ARG A 67 -17.97 7.54 7.60
CA ARG A 67 -16.62 7.81 8.09
C ARG A 67 -15.83 8.55 7.04
N ILE A 68 -15.07 9.55 7.45
CA ILE A 68 -14.03 10.16 6.64
C ILE A 68 -12.76 9.36 6.90
N ARG A 69 -12.12 8.88 5.84
CA ARG A 69 -10.82 8.26 5.92
C ARG A 69 -9.78 9.18 5.30
N LEU A 70 -8.60 9.19 5.89
CA LEU A 70 -7.45 9.88 5.34
C LEU A 70 -6.31 8.87 5.32
N SER A 71 -6.02 8.35 4.13
CA SER A 71 -4.94 7.40 3.93
C SER A 71 -3.69 8.17 3.52
N THR A 72 -2.65 8.07 4.34
CA THR A 72 -1.40 8.79 4.13
C THR A 72 -0.24 7.82 4.03
N SER A 73 0.72 8.10 3.15
CA SER A 73 1.96 7.35 3.07
C SER A 73 3.16 8.28 2.89
N ALA A 74 4.23 8.02 3.62
CA ALA A 74 5.53 8.65 3.41
C ALA A 74 6.53 7.58 2.98
N GLY A 75 7.25 7.83 1.89
CA GLY A 75 8.29 6.95 1.36
C GLY A 75 9.68 7.54 1.60
N PHE A 76 10.63 6.70 1.99
CA PHE A 76 12.03 7.05 2.28
C PHE A 76 12.94 6.19 1.40
N PHE A 77 13.72 6.82 0.52
CA PHE A 77 14.65 6.13 -0.36
C PHE A 77 15.93 5.73 0.38
N ASP A 78 16.58 4.67 -0.11
CA ASP A 78 17.88 4.17 0.36
C ASP A 78 17.91 3.83 1.86
N TYR A 79 16.74 3.46 2.40
CA TYR A 79 16.59 3.02 3.78
C TYR A 79 16.43 1.51 3.80
N ASP A 80 17.45 0.79 4.29
CA ASP A 80 17.48 -0.67 4.30
C ASP A 80 17.27 -1.27 5.72
N ARG A 81 17.46 -2.59 5.84
CA ARG A 81 17.28 -3.30 7.11
C ARG A 81 18.37 -3.01 8.13
N ASP A 82 19.58 -2.69 7.68
CA ASP A 82 20.72 -2.42 8.52
C ASP A 82 20.53 -1.04 9.20
N ASN A 83 20.05 -0.03 8.45
CA ASN A 83 19.67 1.27 9.03
C ASN A 83 18.55 1.18 10.08
N LEU A 84 17.59 0.25 9.90
CA LEU A 84 16.50 0.00 10.85
C LEU A 84 17.01 -0.62 12.17
N GLY A 85 18.08 -1.43 12.11
CA GLY A 85 18.74 -2.02 13.27
C GLY A 85 19.48 -0.98 14.10
N ASP A 86 20.07 0.02 13.42
CA ASP A 86 20.84 1.10 14.03
C ASP A 86 19.97 2.29 14.50
N LEU A 87 18.64 2.23 14.29
CA LEU A 87 17.67 3.28 14.63
C LEU A 87 17.99 4.64 13.97
N GLU A 88 18.69 4.63 12.84
CA GLU A 88 18.96 5.85 12.08
C GLU A 88 17.64 6.39 11.53
N ILE A 89 17.31 7.65 11.81
CA ILE A 89 16.10 8.27 11.28
C ILE A 89 16.39 8.67 9.84
N PRO A 90 15.52 8.35 8.85
CA PRO A 90 15.73 8.77 7.47
C PRO A 90 15.92 10.29 7.34
N ASP A 91 16.94 10.71 6.60
CA ASP A 91 17.31 12.13 6.46
C ASP A 91 16.29 12.96 5.66
N SER A 92 15.51 12.32 4.78
CA SER A 92 14.51 13.03 3.97
C SER A 92 13.34 12.15 3.52
N ILE A 93 12.17 12.77 3.37
CA ILE A 93 10.98 12.14 2.78
C ILE A 93 11.13 12.20 1.25
N GLY A 94 11.21 11.03 0.61
CA GLY A 94 11.30 10.90 -0.84
C GLY A 94 9.95 11.03 -1.54
N THR A 95 8.89 10.49 -0.94
CA THR A 95 7.52 10.58 -1.48
C THR A 95 6.50 10.84 -0.38
N LEU A 96 5.42 11.54 -0.72
CA LEU A 96 4.29 11.77 0.17
C LEU A 96 2.98 11.61 -0.60
N THR A 97 2.07 10.84 -0.02
CA THR A 97 0.74 10.62 -0.58
C THR A 97 -0.31 10.92 0.48
N LEU A 98 -1.33 11.66 0.10
CA LEU A 98 -2.44 12.10 0.94
C LEU A 98 -3.75 11.85 0.20
N ILE A 99 -4.52 10.86 0.64
CA ILE A 99 -5.76 10.43 -0.01
C ILE A 99 -6.92 10.53 0.98
N PRO A 100 -7.67 11.66 0.99
CA PRO A 100 -8.93 11.71 1.69
C PRO A 100 -9.98 10.87 0.96
N GLY A 101 -10.94 10.36 1.73
CA GLY A 101 -12.02 9.55 1.21
C GLY A 101 -13.17 9.43 2.19
N VAL A 102 -14.24 8.81 1.72
CA VAL A 102 -15.47 8.61 2.48
C VAL A 102 -15.85 7.15 2.41
N GLU A 103 -16.21 6.59 3.55
CA GLU A 103 -16.77 5.25 3.67
C GLU A 103 -18.20 5.32 4.21
N LYS A 104 -19.05 4.42 3.72
CA LYS A 104 -20.40 4.22 4.23
C LYS A 104 -20.49 2.84 4.88
N VAL A 105 -20.95 2.76 6.13
CA VAL A 105 -21.12 1.48 6.83
C VAL A 105 -22.56 1.01 6.70
N TYR A 106 -22.79 -0.03 5.91
CA TYR A 106 -24.07 -0.75 5.86
C TYR A 106 -24.03 -1.97 6.78
N LYS A 107 -24.73 -1.88 7.91
CA LYS A 107 -24.92 -3.04 8.82
C LYS A 107 -25.98 -3.96 8.21
N VAL A 108 -25.55 -4.97 7.45
CA VAL A 108 -26.46 -5.95 6.82
C VAL A 108 -27.17 -6.77 7.90
N ASN A 109 -26.43 -7.12 8.97
CA ASN A 109 -26.98 -7.66 10.20
C ASN A 109 -26.01 -7.40 11.36
N HIS A 110 -26.29 -7.95 12.54
CA HIS A 110 -25.50 -7.76 13.76
C HIS A 110 -24.06 -8.33 13.71
N ARG A 111 -23.73 -9.14 12.70
CA ARG A 111 -22.40 -9.72 12.47
C ARG A 111 -21.78 -9.31 11.15
N TRP A 112 -22.47 -8.58 10.28
CA TRP A 112 -22.02 -8.33 8.93
C TRP A 112 -22.13 -6.84 8.57
N GLU A 113 -20.98 -6.26 8.28
CA GLU A 113 -20.86 -4.92 7.70
C GLU A 113 -20.40 -5.00 6.25
N LEU A 114 -21.04 -4.21 5.41
CA LEU A 114 -20.64 -3.93 4.03
C LEU A 114 -20.26 -2.45 3.94
N ILE A 115 -19.05 -2.17 3.49
CA ILE A 115 -18.45 -0.84 3.59
C ILE A 115 -17.86 -0.45 2.23
N PRO A 116 -18.65 0.16 1.33
CA PRO A 116 -18.10 0.80 0.15
C PRO A 116 -17.34 2.07 0.53
N HIS A 117 -16.34 2.40 -0.28
CA HIS A 117 -15.57 3.63 -0.15
C HIS A 117 -15.23 4.25 -1.49
N ILE A 118 -14.99 5.55 -1.46
CA ILE A 118 -14.40 6.31 -2.56
C ILE A 118 -13.35 7.25 -1.97
N ASP A 119 -12.19 7.30 -2.62
CA ASP A 119 -11.05 8.10 -2.22
C ASP A 119 -10.57 8.94 -3.42
N TYR A 120 -10.15 10.18 -3.17
CA TYR A 120 -9.54 11.05 -4.19
C TYR A 120 -8.51 11.95 -3.52
N GLY A 121 -7.28 11.95 -4.02
CA GLY A 121 -6.19 12.67 -3.41
C GLY A 121 -4.98 12.85 -4.30
N TYR A 122 -3.85 13.03 -3.65
CA TYR A 122 -2.65 13.54 -4.28
C TYR A 122 -1.39 12.81 -3.80
N ALA A 123 -0.46 12.58 -4.71
CA ALA A 123 0.85 12.03 -4.43
C ALA A 123 1.94 12.93 -5.01
N LYS A 124 3.08 13.02 -4.32
CA LYS A 124 4.23 13.82 -4.73
C LYS A 124 5.51 13.02 -4.56
N ASN A 125 6.35 13.05 -5.58
CA ASN A 125 7.73 12.60 -5.51
C ASN A 125 8.64 13.83 -5.41
N PHE A 126 9.36 13.96 -4.29
CA PHE A 126 10.21 15.13 -4.05
C PHE A 126 11.51 15.09 -4.86
N SER A 127 11.99 13.90 -5.23
CA SER A 127 13.20 13.71 -6.03
C SER A 127 12.98 14.10 -7.49
N THR A 128 11.89 13.64 -8.09
CA THR A 128 11.57 13.94 -9.50
C THR A 128 10.74 15.21 -9.67
N LYS A 129 10.18 15.74 -8.58
CA LYS A 129 9.18 16.82 -8.57
C LYS A 129 7.87 16.47 -9.29
N GLU A 130 7.68 15.20 -9.63
CA GLU A 130 6.44 14.72 -10.24
C GLU A 130 5.32 14.69 -9.23
N GLU A 131 4.13 14.98 -9.73
CA GLU A 131 2.91 15.11 -8.95
C GLU A 131 1.83 14.26 -9.62
N ALA A 132 1.01 13.60 -8.82
CA ALA A 132 -0.04 12.73 -9.34
C ALA A 132 -1.35 12.93 -8.58
N GLN A 133 -2.46 12.93 -9.32
CA GLN A 133 -3.77 12.70 -8.73
C GLN A 133 -4.01 11.20 -8.60
N VAL A 134 -4.62 10.80 -7.49
CA VAL A 134 -4.91 9.40 -7.17
C VAL A 134 -6.39 9.28 -6.85
N PHE A 135 -7.06 8.28 -7.41
CA PHE A 135 -8.44 7.97 -7.11
C PHE A 135 -8.57 6.49 -6.77
N SER A 136 -9.55 6.15 -5.93
CA SER A 136 -9.86 4.77 -5.60
C SER A 136 -11.34 4.59 -5.29
N THR A 137 -11.84 3.40 -5.58
CA THR A 137 -13.12 2.91 -5.09
C THR A 137 -12.95 1.47 -4.64
N GLY A 138 -13.77 1.06 -3.69
CA GLY A 138 -13.70 -0.32 -3.24
C GLY A 138 -14.80 -0.70 -2.28
N LEU A 139 -14.71 -1.95 -1.84
CA LEU A 139 -15.69 -2.59 -1.01
C LEU A 139 -14.97 -3.40 0.06
N HIS A 140 -15.27 -3.11 1.32
CA HIS A 140 -14.83 -3.93 2.44
C HIS A 140 -16.03 -4.65 3.02
N THR A 141 -15.84 -5.91 3.42
CA THR A 141 -16.81 -6.66 4.20
C THR A 141 -16.17 -7.12 5.49
N ARG A 142 -16.89 -7.00 6.60
CA ARG A 142 -16.46 -7.46 7.93
C ARG A 142 -17.50 -8.39 8.50
N PHE A 143 -17.07 -9.59 8.83
CA PHE A 143 -17.87 -10.59 9.52
C PHE A 143 -17.34 -10.77 10.93
N TYR A 144 -18.20 -10.54 11.91
CA TYR A 144 -17.90 -10.67 13.33
C TYR A 144 -18.41 -12.03 13.83
N THR A 145 -17.54 -12.78 14.50
CA THR A 145 -17.97 -13.99 15.21
C THR A 145 -18.52 -13.59 16.57
N GLN A 146 -19.65 -14.16 16.99
CA GLN A 146 -20.14 -13.99 18.37
C GLN A 146 -19.63 -15.14 19.23
N GLY A 147 -18.81 -14.82 20.23
CA GLY A 147 -18.42 -15.69 21.34
C GLY A 147 -18.37 -14.90 22.65
N GLU A 148 -18.51 -15.57 23.79
CA GLU A 148 -18.53 -14.94 25.13
C GLU A 148 -17.21 -14.23 25.49
N ILE A 149 -16.11 -14.58 24.82
CA ILE A 149 -14.77 -14.14 25.16
C ILE A 149 -14.17 -13.22 24.09
N ASP A 150 -14.63 -13.26 22.82
CA ASP A 150 -13.99 -12.53 21.72
C ASP A 150 -14.90 -12.16 20.52
N ASN A 151 -14.72 -10.93 20.01
CA ASN A 151 -15.23 -10.46 18.71
C ASN A 151 -14.14 -10.64 17.65
N HIS A 152 -13.91 -11.87 17.17
CA HIS A 152 -13.02 -12.09 16.04
C HIS A 152 -13.61 -11.48 14.77
N VAL A 153 -12.74 -11.09 13.84
CA VAL A 153 -13.16 -10.41 12.61
C VAL A 153 -12.57 -11.10 11.39
N TRP A 154 -13.44 -11.52 10.47
CA TRP A 154 -13.05 -11.91 9.11
C TRP A 154 -13.33 -10.76 8.16
N VAL A 155 -12.30 -10.31 7.45
CA VAL A 155 -12.35 -9.17 6.53
C VAL A 155 -12.11 -9.64 5.11
N ASN A 156 -12.88 -9.11 4.17
CA ASN A 156 -12.51 -9.16 2.75
C ASN A 156 -12.53 -7.75 2.16
N LYS A 157 -11.62 -7.47 1.23
CA LYS A 157 -11.50 -6.17 0.57
C LYS A 157 -11.30 -6.34 -0.93
N LEU A 158 -12.00 -5.50 -1.68
CA LEU A 158 -11.73 -5.19 -3.08
C LEU A 158 -11.36 -3.71 -3.16
N ILE A 159 -10.22 -3.40 -3.76
CA ILE A 159 -9.77 -2.03 -4.02
C ILE A 159 -9.46 -1.94 -5.51
N LEU A 160 -9.97 -0.88 -6.14
CA LEU A 160 -9.68 -0.46 -7.50
C LEU A 160 -9.16 0.97 -7.41
N ALA A 161 -7.90 1.18 -7.75
CA ALA A 161 -7.27 2.50 -7.71
C ALA A 161 -6.67 2.84 -9.07
N GLY A 162 -6.49 4.13 -9.32
CA GLY A 162 -5.77 4.64 -10.48
C GLY A 162 -5.05 5.93 -10.13
N TYR A 163 -4.03 6.26 -10.91
CA TYR A 163 -3.39 7.56 -10.83
C TYR A 163 -3.19 8.15 -12.21
N ARG A 164 -3.00 9.47 -12.22
CA ARG A 164 -2.49 10.20 -13.37
C ARG A 164 -1.47 11.22 -12.91
N THR A 165 -0.30 11.22 -13.53
CA THR A 165 0.73 12.24 -13.27
C THR A 165 0.44 13.53 -14.03
N PHE A 166 0.81 14.67 -13.45
CA PHE A 166 0.51 15.99 -14.03
C PHE A 166 1.51 16.41 -15.11
N SER A 167 2.80 16.14 -14.93
CA SER A 167 3.84 16.60 -15.86
C SER A 167 4.15 15.55 -16.91
N SER A 168 4.29 14.29 -16.52
CA SER A 168 4.59 13.20 -17.46
C SER A 168 3.35 12.60 -18.14
N ASN A 169 2.14 12.91 -17.65
CA ASN A 169 0.87 12.40 -18.20
C ASN A 169 0.80 10.85 -18.28
N VAL A 170 1.49 10.18 -17.36
CA VAL A 170 1.47 8.73 -17.17
C VAL A 170 0.23 8.36 -16.37
N GLU A 171 -0.44 7.31 -16.81
CA GLU A 171 -1.62 6.74 -16.15
C GLU A 171 -1.39 5.25 -15.90
N ASP A 172 -1.79 4.77 -14.73
CA ASP A 172 -1.80 3.35 -14.41
C ASP A 172 -2.94 3.06 -13.42
N ASN A 173 -3.29 1.78 -13.30
CA ASN A 173 -4.38 1.31 -12.47
C ASN A 173 -3.95 0.12 -11.63
N TYR A 174 -4.58 -0.04 -10.47
CA TYR A 174 -4.24 -1.02 -9.45
C TYR A 174 -5.49 -1.74 -8.96
N VAL A 175 -5.41 -3.06 -8.83
CA VAL A 175 -6.44 -3.88 -8.18
C VAL A 175 -5.83 -4.62 -6.99
N LYS A 176 -6.60 -4.72 -5.91
CA LYS A 176 -6.28 -5.58 -4.76
C LYS A 176 -7.50 -6.34 -4.28
N LEU A 177 -7.33 -7.64 -4.15
CA LEU A 177 -8.23 -8.54 -3.44
C LEU A 177 -7.53 -8.99 -2.17
N LEU A 178 -8.18 -8.85 -1.03
CA LEU A 178 -7.64 -9.29 0.26
C LEU A 178 -8.70 -10.05 1.04
N THR A 179 -8.29 -11.13 1.69
CA THR A 179 -9.04 -11.79 2.75
C THR A 179 -8.14 -11.94 3.97
N GLY A 180 -8.68 -11.73 5.16
CA GLY A 180 -7.89 -11.84 6.38
C GLY A 180 -8.71 -12.00 7.64
N PHE A 181 -8.17 -12.74 8.59
CA PHE A 181 -8.83 -13.08 9.85
C PHE A 181 -8.01 -12.54 11.02
N ASP A 182 -8.67 -11.86 11.95
CA ASP A 182 -8.09 -11.32 13.17
C ASP A 182 -8.73 -12.01 14.38
N TYR A 183 -7.92 -12.84 15.02
CA TYR A 183 -8.23 -13.54 16.25
C TYR A 183 -7.84 -12.67 17.44
N LYS A 184 -8.82 -11.99 18.02
CA LYS A 184 -8.70 -11.42 19.36
C LYS A 184 -8.58 -12.54 20.38
N SER A 185 -7.62 -12.45 21.30
CA SER A 185 -7.52 -13.42 22.41
C SER A 185 -8.35 -12.98 23.61
N GLY A 186 -8.83 -13.95 24.38
CA GLY A 186 -9.46 -13.71 25.68
C GLY A 186 -8.51 -13.28 26.80
N MET A 187 -7.24 -13.00 26.49
CA MET A 187 -6.23 -12.62 27.46
C MET A 187 -6.21 -11.11 27.68
N TYR A 188 -6.10 -10.69 28.95
CA TYR A 188 -5.98 -9.29 29.34
C TYR A 188 -4.62 -9.04 29.96
N LEU A 189 -3.83 -8.16 29.37
CA LEU A 189 -2.52 -7.73 29.87
C LEU A 189 -2.67 -6.37 30.54
N SER A 190 -2.32 -6.29 31.83
CA SER A 190 -2.24 -5.03 32.56
C SER A 190 -0.89 -4.36 32.32
N LEU A 191 -0.90 -3.27 31.55
CA LEU A 191 0.26 -2.42 31.30
C LEU A 191 0.13 -1.12 32.12
N LYS A 192 1.24 -0.39 32.34
CA LYS A 192 1.20 0.93 33.01
C LYS A 192 0.26 1.91 32.31
N ALA A 193 0.11 1.80 30.98
CA ALA A 193 -0.74 2.64 30.16
C ALA A 193 -2.22 2.17 30.10
N GLY A 194 -2.57 1.04 30.72
CA GLY A 194 -3.92 0.49 30.72
C GLY A 194 -3.95 -1.01 30.36
N MET A 195 -5.15 -1.52 30.07
CA MET A 195 -5.31 -2.91 29.63
C MET A 195 -5.05 -3.04 28.13
N ALA A 196 -4.37 -4.11 27.74
CA ALA A 196 -4.16 -4.51 26.35
C ALA A 196 -4.60 -5.96 26.13
N ILE A 197 -5.12 -6.24 24.95
CA ILE A 197 -5.60 -7.56 24.54
C ILE A 197 -4.74 -8.01 23.36
N PRO A 198 -3.96 -9.09 23.52
CA PRO A 198 -3.19 -9.66 22.42
C PRO A 198 -4.12 -10.18 21.33
N THR A 199 -3.74 -10.00 20.07
CA THR A 199 -4.44 -10.61 18.94
C THR A 199 -3.44 -11.18 17.95
N LEU A 200 -3.87 -12.20 17.20
CA LEU A 200 -3.15 -12.79 16.09
C LEU A 200 -3.97 -12.58 14.83
N TYR A 201 -3.32 -12.24 13.73
CA TYR A 201 -4.01 -12.11 12.45
C TYR A 201 -3.24 -12.79 11.33
N GLY A 202 -4.00 -13.16 10.30
CA GLY A 202 -3.45 -13.64 9.04
C GLY A 202 -4.22 -13.06 7.87
N SER A 203 -3.55 -12.80 6.76
CA SER A 203 -4.20 -12.39 5.51
C SER A 203 -3.51 -12.97 4.29
N VAL A 204 -4.30 -13.09 3.23
CA VAL A 204 -3.86 -13.39 1.88
C VAL A 204 -4.38 -12.28 0.99
N SER A 205 -3.53 -11.75 0.12
CA SER A 205 -3.95 -10.79 -0.88
C SER A 205 -3.34 -11.07 -2.24
N TRP A 206 -4.11 -10.77 -3.27
CA TRP A 206 -3.65 -10.73 -4.66
C TRP A 206 -3.74 -9.28 -5.13
N SER A 207 -2.73 -8.81 -5.85
CA SER A 207 -2.74 -7.47 -6.41
C SER A 207 -2.01 -7.38 -7.74
N HIS A 208 -2.42 -6.45 -8.59
CA HIS A 208 -1.86 -6.25 -9.92
C HIS A 208 -1.90 -4.79 -10.36
N ASN A 209 -0.88 -4.36 -11.10
CA ASN A 209 -0.80 -3.04 -11.76
C ASN A 209 -0.98 -3.25 -13.27
N GLY A 210 -1.75 -2.40 -13.94
CA GLY A 210 -1.97 -2.44 -15.40
C GLY A 210 -3.40 -2.76 -15.81
N ILE A 211 -3.72 -2.52 -17.09
CA ILE A 211 -5.11 -2.47 -17.63
C ILE A 211 -5.69 -3.87 -17.94
N ASP A 212 -4.85 -4.90 -18.10
CA ASP A 212 -5.27 -6.24 -18.57
C ASP A 212 -5.67 -7.21 -17.45
N TYR A 213 -6.58 -6.79 -16.57
CA TYR A 213 -6.99 -7.55 -15.38
C TYR A 213 -7.55 -8.95 -15.68
N ALA A 214 -8.36 -9.08 -16.74
CA ALA A 214 -9.11 -10.30 -17.04
C ALA A 214 -8.24 -11.43 -17.61
N ASP A 215 -7.18 -11.07 -18.34
CA ASP A 215 -6.27 -12.03 -18.96
C ASP A 215 -5.15 -12.48 -18.01
N GLN A 216 -4.77 -11.63 -17.05
CA GLN A 216 -3.81 -11.97 -15.99
C GLN A 216 -4.40 -12.90 -14.93
N PHE A 217 -5.66 -12.68 -14.51
CA PHE A 217 -6.34 -13.56 -13.55
C PHE A 217 -6.41 -15.03 -14.02
N LYS A 218 -6.47 -15.24 -15.34
CA LYS A 218 -6.51 -16.58 -15.97
C LYS A 218 -5.14 -17.23 -16.13
N SER A 219 -4.04 -16.46 -16.19
CA SER A 219 -2.75 -16.96 -16.69
C SER A 219 -1.67 -17.15 -15.62
N ARG A 220 -1.75 -16.50 -14.44
CA ARG A 220 -0.78 -16.67 -13.35
C ARG A 220 -1.42 -16.47 -11.97
N THR A 221 -1.65 -17.55 -11.23
CA THR A 221 -2.49 -17.48 -10.00
C THR A 221 -1.72 -17.70 -8.69
N ALA A 222 -0.49 -18.23 -8.72
CA ALA A 222 0.25 -18.56 -7.49
C ALA A 222 1.42 -17.61 -7.17
N ARG A 223 1.98 -16.92 -8.17
CA ARG A 223 3.18 -16.07 -7.99
C ARG A 223 2.88 -14.65 -7.58
N ASP A 224 1.63 -14.19 -7.62
CA ASP A 224 1.25 -12.80 -7.29
C ASP A 224 0.48 -12.70 -5.96
N LEU A 225 0.56 -13.75 -5.14
CA LEU A 225 -0.06 -13.80 -3.83
C LEU A 225 0.90 -13.28 -2.75
N ASN A 226 0.37 -12.40 -1.92
CA ASN A 226 1.00 -11.91 -0.71
C ASN A 226 0.36 -12.57 0.50
N TYR A 227 1.18 -13.08 1.40
CA TYR A 227 0.74 -13.70 2.65
C TYR A 227 1.26 -12.87 3.80
N GLU A 228 0.44 -12.60 4.79
CA GLU A 228 0.88 -11.91 6.00
C GLU A 228 0.37 -12.63 7.24
N LEU A 229 1.26 -12.80 8.21
CA LEU A 229 0.93 -13.24 9.55
C LEU A 229 1.49 -12.24 10.55
N GLY A 230 0.75 -11.94 11.60
CA GLY A 230 1.22 -11.00 12.60
C GLY A 230 0.47 -11.06 13.91
N ALA A 231 0.93 -10.22 14.83
CA ALA A 231 0.37 -10.07 16.16
C ALA A 231 0.18 -8.58 16.47
N SER A 232 -0.78 -8.29 17.34
CA SER A 232 -1.03 -6.92 17.78
C SER A 232 -1.48 -6.85 19.24
N LEU A 233 -1.36 -5.66 19.82
CA LEU A 233 -1.93 -5.33 21.11
C LEU A 233 -3.08 -4.34 20.90
N TYR A 234 -4.29 -4.76 21.24
CA TYR A 234 -5.49 -3.93 21.20
C TYR A 234 -5.77 -3.32 22.58
N ALA A 235 -5.81 -2.00 22.67
CA ALA A 235 -6.21 -1.27 23.86
C ALA A 235 -7.72 -0.95 23.79
N PRO A 236 -8.55 -1.41 24.76
CA PRO A 236 -9.98 -1.08 24.80
C PRO A 236 -10.27 0.42 24.90
N LYS A 237 -9.35 1.18 25.52
CA LYS A 237 -9.38 2.64 25.54
C LYS A 237 -8.34 3.14 24.54
N PRO A 238 -8.74 3.84 23.47
CA PRO A 238 -7.81 4.42 22.51
C PRO A 238 -6.87 5.42 23.19
N ILE A 239 -5.62 5.44 22.76
CA ILE A 239 -4.66 6.49 23.09
C ILE A 239 -4.94 7.67 22.17
N ASP A 240 -5.14 8.85 22.75
CA ASP A 240 -5.34 10.08 22.01
C ASP A 240 -3.98 10.62 21.57
N LEU A 241 -3.68 10.55 20.28
CA LEU A 241 -2.64 11.35 19.66
C LEU A 241 -3.32 12.63 19.22
N TRP A 242 -2.67 13.79 19.36
CA TRP A 242 -3.20 15.12 19.00
C TRP A 242 -4.02 15.13 17.69
N ILE A 243 -3.62 14.32 16.71
CA ILE A 243 -4.23 14.23 15.37
C ILE A 243 -5.16 13.02 15.17
N THR A 244 -5.11 11.98 16.00
CA THR A 244 -5.89 10.74 15.80
C THR A 244 -5.91 9.85 17.04
N LYS A 245 -6.93 8.99 17.16
CA LYS A 245 -7.03 8.00 18.24
C LYS A 245 -6.50 6.65 17.78
N VAL A 246 -5.48 6.14 18.46
CA VAL A 246 -4.90 4.82 18.16
C VAL A 246 -5.24 3.86 19.28
N ASN A 247 -5.94 2.79 18.96
CA ASN A 247 -6.33 1.75 19.90
C ASN A 247 -5.60 0.42 19.67
N ARG A 248 -4.70 0.36 18.68
CA ARG A 248 -4.01 -0.88 18.34
C ARG A 248 -2.67 -0.58 17.70
N VAL A 249 -1.67 -1.35 18.09
CA VAL A 249 -0.36 -1.39 17.44
C VAL A 249 0.03 -2.84 17.21
N GLY A 250 0.69 -3.14 16.09
CA GLY A 250 1.06 -4.50 15.77
C GLY A 250 2.20 -4.61 14.77
N LEU A 251 2.69 -5.84 14.67
CA LEU A 251 3.78 -6.24 13.79
C LEU A 251 3.33 -7.42 12.94
N GLY A 252 3.69 -7.40 11.67
CA GLY A 252 3.43 -8.46 10.71
C GLY A 252 4.67 -8.84 9.93
N VAL A 253 4.73 -10.10 9.51
CA VAL A 253 5.68 -10.59 8.52
C VAL A 253 4.89 -10.90 7.26
N GLN A 254 5.12 -10.10 6.23
CA GLN A 254 4.52 -10.28 4.92
C GLN A 254 5.52 -10.96 3.98
N ARG A 255 5.08 -11.97 3.25
CA ARG A 255 5.81 -12.54 2.11
C ARG A 255 5.10 -12.15 0.83
N ASN A 256 5.85 -11.56 -0.08
CA ASN A 256 5.42 -11.17 -1.41
C ASN A 256 6.39 -11.76 -2.44
N PRO A 257 6.11 -11.62 -3.76
CA PRO A 257 6.94 -12.21 -4.81
C PRO A 257 8.36 -11.63 -4.86
N PHE A 258 8.55 -10.43 -4.28
CA PHE A 258 9.81 -9.70 -4.25
C PHE A 258 10.63 -9.97 -2.98
N GLY A 259 10.04 -10.59 -1.95
CA GLY A 259 10.74 -10.92 -0.71
C GLY A 259 9.86 -10.96 0.53
N THR A 260 10.52 -10.81 1.69
CA THR A 260 9.87 -10.76 3.01
C THR A 260 9.98 -9.35 3.57
N VAL A 261 8.86 -8.84 4.10
CA VAL A 261 8.72 -7.49 4.62
C VAL A 261 8.21 -7.56 6.06
N ILE A 262 8.81 -6.78 6.94
CA ILE A 262 8.29 -6.58 8.29
C ILE A 262 7.40 -5.33 8.24
N ARG A 263 6.15 -5.47 8.67
CA ARG A 263 5.18 -4.38 8.70
C ARG A 263 4.91 -3.94 10.14
N LEU A 264 5.11 -2.65 10.41
CA LEU A 264 4.57 -1.99 11.59
C LEU A 264 3.28 -1.27 11.21
N PHE A 265 2.24 -1.41 12.03
CA PHE A 265 0.97 -0.72 11.81
C PHE A 265 0.33 -0.23 13.09
N ALA A 266 -0.46 0.83 12.95
CA ALA A 266 -1.40 1.34 13.94
C ALA A 266 -2.83 1.18 13.41
N GLY A 267 -3.76 0.73 14.25
CA GLY A 267 -5.14 0.45 13.85
C GLY A 267 -5.37 -1.00 13.40
N THR A 268 -6.24 -1.22 12.40
CA THR A 268 -6.57 -2.58 11.95
C THR A 268 -5.48 -3.17 11.05
N PRO A 269 -5.18 -4.47 11.15
CA PRO A 269 -4.14 -5.10 10.34
C PRO A 269 -4.51 -5.21 8.85
N PHE A 270 -5.76 -5.02 8.45
CA PHE A 270 -6.21 -5.17 7.06
C PHE A 270 -6.43 -3.83 6.40
#